data_AF-A0AAN9GFX7-F1
#
_entry.id   AF-A0AAN9GFX7-F1
#
_cell.length_a   1.000
_cell.length_b   1.000
_cell.length_c   1.000
_cell.angle_alpha   90.00
_cell.angle_beta   90.00
_cell.angle_gamma   90.00
#
_symmetry.space_group_name_H-M   'P 1'
#
loop_
_entity.id
_entity.type
_entity.pdbx_description
1 polymer ?
#
loop_
_entity_poly.entity_id
_entity_poly.type
_entity_poly.pdbx_seq_one_letter_code
_entity_poly.pdbx_strand_id
1 'polypeptide(L)'
;MDKLCANETFWDVTQSWQAEQPVFSKCFQNLVLTCLPCLTLWAMATMYLPCVVRRTTSLAGKRGWMFWAKQLSGSMMLILGVISIFLVISHMMESRDGDTPIAQLIAPCARTATMMLVLVVVTMETAKGINSSVVLFIFWLLVVIGDIVQLYCVILQQFQDTSDNLVAAAMFYLTFALDLLQLSLHSFSDKSVTISQDKTPENSSSLPAWLTYCWTNR
;
A
#
# COMPACT_ATOMS: atom_id res chain seq x y z
N MET A 1 16.77 14.70 -15.56
CA MET A 1 15.56 14.45 -14.73
C MET A 1 14.30 14.98 -15.41
N ASP A 2 14.45 15.67 -16.54
CA ASP A 2 13.43 16.50 -17.19
C ASP A 2 12.42 15.68 -17.99
N LYS A 3 12.77 14.44 -18.37
CA LYS A 3 11.87 13.45 -18.98
C LYS A 3 11.01 12.68 -17.96
N LEU A 4 11.38 12.66 -16.68
CA LEU A 4 10.60 11.92 -15.65
C LEU A 4 9.34 12.69 -15.27
N CYS A 5 9.42 14.03 -15.16
CA CYS A 5 8.30 14.89 -14.82
C CYS A 5 7.84 15.80 -15.97
N ALA A 6 8.19 15.49 -17.23
CA ALA A 6 7.79 16.24 -18.43
C ALA A 6 7.86 17.77 -18.24
N ASN A 7 9.08 18.28 -18.01
CA ASN A 7 9.35 19.71 -17.83
C ASN A 7 8.72 20.41 -16.59
N GLU A 8 7.97 19.70 -15.74
CA GLU A 8 7.55 20.23 -14.43
C GLU A 8 8.66 20.12 -13.37
N THR A 9 8.75 21.12 -12.48
CA THR A 9 9.70 21.10 -11.35
C THR A 9 9.38 19.93 -10.41
N PHE A 10 10.35 19.02 -10.24
CA PHE A 10 10.24 17.83 -9.40
C PHE A 10 9.79 18.14 -7.95
N TRP A 11 10.29 19.25 -7.39
CA TRP A 11 9.90 19.75 -6.08
C TRP A 11 10.00 21.27 -6.07
N ASP A 12 8.85 21.94 -5.97
CA ASP A 12 8.79 23.39 -5.79
C ASP A 12 8.77 23.72 -4.29
N VAL A 13 9.92 24.12 -3.76
CA VAL A 13 10.12 24.46 -2.34
C VAL A 13 9.29 25.69 -1.96
N THR A 14 9.15 26.64 -2.89
CA THR A 14 8.35 27.87 -2.74
C THR A 14 6.87 27.54 -2.53
N GLN A 15 6.34 26.61 -3.32
CA GLN A 15 4.92 26.21 -3.23
C GLN A 15 4.63 25.30 -2.03
N SER A 16 5.60 24.48 -1.60
CA SER A 16 5.41 23.53 -0.48
C SER A 16 5.65 24.13 0.91
N TRP A 17 6.43 25.21 1.03
CA TRP A 17 6.78 25.80 2.34
C TRP A 17 6.38 27.27 2.51
N GLN A 18 6.16 28.01 1.42
CA GLN A 18 5.90 29.46 1.49
C GLN A 18 4.50 29.88 1.04
N ALA A 19 3.67 28.95 0.55
CA ALA A 19 2.27 29.22 0.22
C ALA A 19 1.34 29.08 1.45
N GLU A 20 0.27 29.87 1.50
CA GLU A 20 -0.77 29.76 2.53
C GLU A 20 -1.49 28.39 2.52
N GLN A 21 -1.43 27.67 1.40
CA GLN A 21 -1.88 26.29 1.24
C GLN A 21 -0.78 25.45 0.58
N PRO A 22 -0.01 24.63 1.32
CA PRO A 22 1.10 23.89 0.76
C PRO A 22 0.58 22.71 -0.08
N VAL A 23 0.80 22.76 -1.40
CA VAL A 23 0.46 21.69 -2.33
C VAL A 23 1.75 21.05 -2.85
N PHE A 24 1.86 19.72 -2.74
CA PHE A 24 3.00 19.00 -3.32
C PHE A 24 2.81 18.78 -4.81
N SER A 25 3.88 18.90 -5.61
CA SER A 25 3.84 18.59 -7.06
C SER A 25 3.41 17.14 -7.31
N LYS A 26 2.63 16.92 -8.37
CA LYS A 26 2.07 15.60 -8.73
C LYS A 26 3.16 14.56 -9.02
N CYS A 27 4.32 15.01 -9.52
CA CYS A 27 5.48 14.13 -9.72
C CYS A 27 6.09 13.67 -8.38
N PHE A 28 6.17 14.56 -7.39
CA PHE A 28 6.68 14.22 -6.05
C PHE A 28 5.74 13.25 -5.31
N GLN A 29 4.43 13.48 -5.38
CA GLN A 29 3.44 12.58 -4.79
C GLN A 29 3.56 11.16 -5.36
N ASN A 30 3.52 11.03 -6.68
CA ASN A 30 3.55 9.72 -7.32
C ASN A 30 4.91 9.01 -7.19
N LEU A 31 6.02 9.75 -7.20
CA LEU A 31 7.35 9.15 -7.11
C LEU A 31 7.76 8.87 -5.67
N VAL A 32 7.59 9.82 -4.75
CA VAL A 32 8.10 9.66 -3.38
C VAL A 32 7.08 8.95 -2.51
N LEU A 33 5.82 9.41 -2.47
CA LEU A 33 4.83 8.85 -1.53
C LEU A 33 4.42 7.42 -1.93
N THR A 34 4.36 7.10 -3.23
CA THR A 34 4.05 5.73 -3.67
C THR A 34 5.28 4.83 -3.68
N CYS A 35 6.45 5.30 -4.14
CA CYS A 35 7.62 4.43 -4.26
C CYS A 35 8.31 4.16 -2.91
N LEU A 36 8.25 5.09 -1.94
CA LEU A 36 8.84 4.90 -0.62
C LEU A 36 8.29 3.67 0.12
N PRO A 37 6.96 3.51 0.35
CA PRO A 37 6.44 2.31 0.99
C PRO A 37 6.74 1.05 0.16
N CYS A 38 6.74 1.15 -1.16
CA CYS A 38 7.11 0.05 -2.05
C CYS A 38 8.56 -0.42 -1.80
N LEU A 39 9.54 0.49 -1.87
CA LEU A 39 10.95 0.17 -1.65
C LEU A 39 11.21 -0.39 -0.25
N THR A 40 10.53 0.16 0.77
CA THR A 40 10.65 -0.37 2.14
C THR A 40 10.16 -1.83 2.22
N LEU A 41 9.02 -2.16 1.60
CA LEU A 41 8.52 -3.52 1.58
C LEU A 41 9.45 -4.47 0.85
N TRP A 42 9.98 -4.08 -0.32
CA TRP A 42 10.93 -4.92 -1.06
C TRP A 42 12.19 -5.19 -0.25
N ALA A 43 12.78 -4.17 0.37
CA ALA A 43 13.94 -4.34 1.23
C ALA A 43 13.64 -5.29 2.41
N MET A 44 12.53 -5.07 3.12
CA MET A 44 12.14 -5.92 4.24
C MET A 44 11.80 -7.35 3.80
N ALA A 45 11.13 -7.52 2.67
CA ALA A 45 10.75 -8.84 2.13
C ALA A 45 11.98 -9.66 1.75
N THR A 46 13.02 -9.07 1.16
CA THR A 46 14.25 -9.81 0.83
C THR A 46 14.95 -10.38 2.06
N MET A 47 14.88 -9.69 3.20
CA MET A 47 15.42 -10.18 4.48
C MET A 47 14.46 -11.16 5.18
N TYR A 48 13.16 -10.91 5.10
CA TYR A 48 12.13 -11.66 5.82
C TYR A 48 11.79 -13.01 5.17
N LEU A 49 11.65 -13.05 3.83
CA LEU A 49 11.22 -14.26 3.10
C LEU A 49 12.14 -15.47 3.35
N PRO A 50 13.48 -15.37 3.32
CA PRO A 50 14.36 -16.50 3.61
C PRO A 50 14.14 -17.08 5.02
N CYS A 51 13.91 -16.22 6.01
CA CYS A 51 13.64 -16.65 7.39
C CYS A 51 12.33 -17.44 7.48
N VAL A 52 11.28 -16.96 6.80
CA VAL A 52 9.98 -17.65 6.75
C VAL A 52 10.07 -18.98 6.02
N VAL A 53 10.78 -19.03 4.89
CA VAL A 53 10.95 -20.26 4.08
C VAL A 53 11.71 -21.34 4.87
N ARG A 54 12.78 -20.96 5.57
CA ARG A 54 13.61 -21.87 6.40
C ARG A 54 12.87 -22.46 7.60
N ARG A 55 11.76 -21.86 8.03
CA ARG A 55 10.97 -22.39 9.14
C ARG A 55 10.38 -23.75 8.76
N THR A 56 10.78 -24.80 9.45
CA THR A 56 10.38 -26.19 9.18
C THR A 56 9.00 -26.58 9.73
N THR A 57 8.34 -25.67 10.47
CA THR A 57 6.99 -25.90 10.98
C THR A 57 5.96 -25.87 9.85
N SER A 58 5.58 -27.06 9.38
CA SER A 58 4.45 -27.34 8.50
C SER A 58 3.16 -27.51 9.31
N LEU A 59 2.86 -26.57 10.23
CA LEU A 59 1.46 -26.41 10.62
C LEU A 59 0.83 -25.59 9.50
N ALA A 60 0.21 -26.26 8.53
CA ALA A 60 -0.58 -25.59 7.52
C ALA A 60 -1.59 -24.69 8.24
N GLY A 61 -1.39 -23.37 8.13
CA GLY A 61 -2.31 -22.40 8.71
C GLY A 61 -3.71 -22.69 8.18
N LYS A 62 -4.67 -22.85 9.08
CA LYS A 62 -6.07 -23.01 8.68
C LYS A 62 -6.44 -21.78 7.84
N ARG A 63 -6.73 -21.98 6.56
CA ARG A 63 -7.22 -20.93 5.67
C ARG A 63 -8.63 -20.53 6.10
N GLY A 64 -8.69 -19.65 7.08
CA GLY A 64 -9.94 -19.09 7.59
C GLY A 64 -10.48 -17.99 6.68
N TRP A 65 -11.62 -17.45 7.06
CA TRP A 65 -12.25 -16.31 6.39
C TRP A 65 -11.29 -15.11 6.24
N MET A 66 -10.43 -14.87 7.24
CA MET A 66 -9.48 -13.76 7.24
C MET A 66 -8.43 -13.84 6.12
N PHE A 67 -7.95 -15.05 5.83
CA PHE A 67 -7.03 -15.29 4.71
C PHE A 67 -7.70 -14.93 3.37
N TRP A 68 -8.93 -15.41 3.17
CA TRP A 68 -9.69 -15.13 1.96
C TRP A 68 -10.03 -13.64 1.83
N ALA A 69 -10.34 -12.95 2.93
CA ALA A 69 -10.58 -11.51 2.93
C ALA A 69 -9.34 -10.72 2.49
N LYS A 70 -8.15 -11.02 3.06
CA LYS A 70 -6.87 -10.40 2.67
C LYS A 70 -6.52 -10.68 1.20
N GLN A 71 -6.72 -11.93 0.77
CA GLN A 71 -6.42 -12.35 -0.59
C GLN A 71 -7.37 -11.70 -1.60
N LEU A 72 -8.68 -11.65 -1.32
CA LEU A 72 -9.68 -11.08 -2.22
C LEU A 72 -9.48 -9.57 -2.38
N SER A 73 -9.30 -8.86 -1.25
CA SER A 73 -9.03 -7.42 -1.27
C SER A 73 -7.71 -7.11 -2.00
N GLY A 74 -6.66 -7.91 -1.78
CA GLY A 74 -5.38 -7.72 -2.44
C GLY A 74 -5.43 -8.00 -3.95
N SER A 75 -6.16 -9.05 -4.34
CA SER A 75 -6.42 -9.35 -5.75
C SER A 75 -7.23 -8.25 -6.44
N MET A 76 -8.22 -7.67 -5.75
CA MET A 76 -8.99 -6.54 -6.29
C MET A 76 -8.09 -5.32 -6.55
N MET A 77 -7.19 -5.00 -5.61
CA MET A 77 -6.21 -3.92 -5.79
C MET A 77 -5.25 -4.19 -6.95
N LEU A 78 -4.82 -5.44 -7.12
CA LEU A 78 -4.00 -5.84 -8.25
C LEU A 78 -4.72 -5.58 -9.59
N ILE A 79 -6.00 -5.94 -9.69
CA ILE A 79 -6.82 -5.69 -10.88
C ILE A 79 -6.93 -4.18 -11.14
N LEU A 80 -7.22 -3.38 -10.12
CA LEU A 80 -7.26 -1.92 -10.23
C LEU A 80 -5.92 -1.33 -10.69
N GLY A 81 -4.81 -1.88 -10.18
CA GLY A 81 -3.45 -1.53 -10.63
C GLY A 81 -3.24 -1.81 -12.11
N VAL A 82 -3.61 -2.99 -12.59
CA VAL A 82 -3.50 -3.35 -14.02
C VAL A 82 -4.39 -2.44 -14.89
N ILE A 83 -5.63 -2.16 -14.47
CA ILE A 83 -6.53 -1.24 -15.16
C ILE A 83 -5.88 0.16 -15.23
N SER A 84 -5.30 0.64 -14.14
CA SER A 84 -4.64 1.96 -14.11
C SER A 84 -3.47 2.04 -15.10
N ILE A 85 -2.64 0.99 -15.20
CA ILE A 85 -1.55 0.90 -16.17
C ILE A 85 -2.12 0.94 -17.59
N PHE A 86 -3.17 0.16 -17.87
CA PHE A 86 -3.80 0.14 -19.19
C PHE A 86 -4.37 1.50 -19.59
N LEU A 87 -5.04 2.20 -18.67
CA LEU A 87 -5.56 3.55 -18.91
C LEU A 87 -4.43 4.53 -19.23
N VAL A 88 -3.35 4.53 -18.45
CA VAL A 88 -2.19 5.40 -18.71
C VAL A 88 -1.59 5.09 -20.08
N ILE A 89 -1.38 3.82 -20.42
CA ILE A 89 -0.83 3.41 -21.73
C ILE A 89 -1.76 3.84 -22.87
N SER A 90 -3.07 3.64 -22.72
CA SER A 90 -4.05 4.05 -23.73
C SER A 90 -4.02 5.57 -23.98
N HIS A 91 -3.90 6.35 -22.91
CA HIS A 91 -3.75 7.80 -23.01
C HIS A 91 -2.42 8.20 -23.67
N MET A 92 -1.32 7.50 -23.37
CA MET A 92 -0.03 7.75 -24.03
C MET A 92 -0.10 7.47 -25.55
N MET A 93 -0.83 6.43 -25.96
CA MET A 93 -0.95 6.06 -27.38
C MET A 93 -1.80 7.07 -28.16
N GLU A 94 -2.81 7.66 -27.53
CA GLU A 94 -3.66 8.68 -28.15
C GLU A 94 -2.98 10.06 -28.19
N SER A 95 -2.10 10.32 -27.23
CA SER A 95 -1.31 11.56 -27.14
C SER A 95 -0.19 11.58 -28.19
N ARG A 96 -0.44 12.21 -29.34
CA ARG A 96 0.51 12.33 -30.47
C ARG A 96 1.80 13.11 -30.17
N ASP A 97 1.87 13.82 -29.03
CA ASP A 97 2.96 14.77 -28.74
C ASP A 97 4.08 14.21 -27.83
N GLY A 98 4.03 12.96 -27.37
CA GLY A 98 5.18 12.32 -26.70
C GLY A 98 5.66 12.96 -25.38
N ASP A 99 4.95 13.96 -24.87
CA ASP A 99 5.31 14.76 -23.69
C ASP A 99 4.66 14.26 -22.38
N THR A 100 4.11 13.05 -22.38
CA THR A 100 3.53 12.50 -21.17
C THR A 100 4.62 12.04 -20.19
N PRO A 101 4.59 12.49 -18.92
CA PRO A 101 5.66 12.21 -17.96
C PRO A 101 5.74 10.72 -17.63
N ILE A 102 6.92 10.12 -17.82
CA ILE A 102 7.20 8.70 -17.54
C ILE A 102 6.88 8.36 -16.07
N ALA A 103 6.97 9.32 -15.14
CA ALA A 103 6.61 9.13 -13.73
C ALA A 103 5.15 8.65 -13.54
N GLN A 104 4.22 9.04 -14.41
CA GLN A 104 2.83 8.57 -14.35
C GLN A 104 2.67 7.09 -14.71
N LEU A 105 3.65 6.50 -15.38
CA LEU A 105 3.69 5.06 -15.66
C LEU A 105 4.48 4.28 -14.59
N ILE A 106 5.55 4.87 -14.04
CA ILE A 106 6.39 4.21 -13.03
C ILE A 106 5.61 3.93 -11.74
N ALA A 107 4.84 4.89 -11.25
CA ALA A 107 4.09 4.75 -10.00
C ALA A 107 3.07 3.58 -10.02
N PRO A 108 2.15 3.47 -11.00
CA PRO A 108 1.20 2.36 -11.04
C PRO A 108 1.88 1.00 -11.31
N CYS A 109 2.97 0.98 -12.10
CA CYS A 109 3.78 -0.23 -12.29
C CYS A 109 4.44 -0.70 -10.98
N ALA A 110 5.08 0.22 -10.24
CA ALA A 110 5.72 -0.09 -8.96
C ALA A 110 4.69 -0.59 -7.95
N ARG A 111 3.54 0.09 -7.83
CA ARG A 111 2.43 -0.33 -6.95
C ARG A 111 1.87 -1.70 -7.33
N THR A 112 1.70 -1.98 -8.61
CA THR A 112 1.19 -3.29 -9.08
C THR A 112 2.19 -4.41 -8.77
N ALA A 113 3.49 -4.15 -8.97
CA ALA A 113 4.55 -5.11 -8.62
C ALA A 113 4.60 -5.38 -7.11
N THR A 114 4.37 -4.36 -6.27
CA THR A 114 4.35 -4.55 -4.81
C THR A 114 3.11 -5.28 -4.33
N MET A 115 1.96 -5.06 -4.96
CA MET A 115 0.75 -5.85 -4.67
C MET A 115 0.98 -7.34 -4.95
N MET A 116 1.65 -7.70 -6.06
CA MET A 116 2.04 -9.10 -6.31
C MET A 116 2.89 -9.67 -5.18
N LEU A 117 3.89 -8.90 -4.71
CA LEU A 117 4.74 -9.31 -3.60
C LEU A 117 3.94 -9.50 -2.31
N VAL A 118 3.00 -8.59 -2.00
CA VAL A 118 2.11 -8.71 -0.82
C VAL A 118 1.33 -10.02 -0.86
N LEU A 119 0.74 -10.40 -2.01
CA LEU A 119 0.01 -11.66 -2.14
C LEU A 119 0.93 -12.88 -1.90
N VAL A 120 2.15 -12.85 -2.41
CA VAL A 120 3.14 -13.90 -2.15
C VAL A 120 3.51 -13.98 -0.67
N VAL A 121 3.72 -12.84 -0.01
CA VAL A 121 4.03 -12.80 1.43
C VAL A 121 2.86 -13.37 2.25
N VAL A 122 1.63 -12.93 1.99
CA VAL A 122 0.43 -13.41 2.71
C VAL A 122 0.23 -14.92 2.53
N THR A 123 0.43 -15.44 1.33
CA THR A 123 0.29 -16.88 1.06
C THR A 123 1.39 -17.70 1.74
N MET A 124 2.63 -17.21 1.76
CA MET A 124 3.76 -17.85 2.45
C MET A 124 3.59 -17.85 3.97
N GLU A 125 3.16 -16.72 4.54
CA GLU A 125 2.86 -16.61 5.97
C GLU A 125 1.79 -17.61 6.39
N THR A 126 0.69 -17.66 5.63
CA THR A 126 -0.41 -18.59 5.89
C THR A 126 0.04 -20.05 5.75
N ALA A 127 0.87 -20.36 4.75
CA ALA A 127 1.41 -21.71 4.57
C ALA A 127 2.27 -22.17 5.76
N LYS A 128 2.92 -21.24 6.46
CA LYS A 128 3.74 -21.49 7.66
C LYS A 128 2.98 -21.28 8.98
N GLY A 129 1.67 -21.04 8.92
CA GLY A 129 0.83 -20.81 10.11
C GLY A 129 1.04 -19.46 10.79
N ILE A 130 1.67 -18.49 10.11
CA ILE A 130 1.82 -17.11 10.58
C ILE A 130 0.59 -16.33 10.10
N ASN A 131 -0.19 -15.77 11.04
CA ASN A 131 -1.48 -15.18 10.69
C ASN A 131 -1.47 -13.65 10.54
N SER A 132 -0.55 -12.96 11.23
CA SER A 132 -0.32 -11.54 11.03
C SER A 132 1.14 -11.18 11.13
N SER A 133 1.60 -10.40 10.16
CA SER A 133 2.98 -9.93 10.05
C SER A 133 3.05 -8.44 10.25
N VAL A 134 3.90 -8.05 11.20
CA VAL A 134 4.21 -6.66 11.50
C VAL A 134 4.73 -5.94 10.25
N VAL A 135 5.44 -6.64 9.37
CA VAL A 135 5.99 -6.06 8.13
C VAL A 135 4.88 -5.53 7.22
N LEU A 136 3.84 -6.34 6.99
CA LEU A 136 2.70 -5.94 6.16
C LEU A 136 1.87 -4.84 6.83
N PHE A 137 1.71 -4.89 8.16
CA PHE A 137 1.02 -3.83 8.89
C PHE A 137 1.72 -2.46 8.74
N ILE A 138 3.05 -2.41 8.94
CA ILE A 138 3.83 -1.17 8.78
C ILE A 138 3.75 -0.67 7.33
N PHE A 139 3.84 -1.58 6.34
CA PHE A 139 3.70 -1.22 4.94
C PHE A 139 2.34 -0.56 4.66
N TRP A 140 1.23 -1.18 5.04
CA TRP A 140 -0.11 -0.63 4.83
C TRP A 140 -0.31 0.69 5.56
N LEU A 141 0.28 0.85 6.75
CA LEU A 141 0.25 2.10 7.49
C LEU A 141 0.96 3.21 6.72
N LEU A 142 2.16 2.96 6.18
CA LEU A 142 2.89 3.93 5.37
C LEU A 142 2.14 4.29 4.08
N VAL A 143 1.51 3.31 3.41
CA VAL A 143 0.67 3.53 2.23
C VAL A 143 -0.49 4.46 2.57
N VAL A 144 -1.24 4.17 3.63
CA VAL A 144 -2.39 5.00 4.06
C VAL A 144 -1.94 6.42 4.43
N ILE A 145 -0.80 6.60 5.10
CA ILE A 145 -0.26 7.95 5.37
C ILE A 145 0.01 8.69 4.06
N GLY A 146 0.62 8.03 3.07
CA GLY A 146 0.86 8.61 1.74
C GLY A 146 -0.44 8.99 1.04
N ASP A 147 -1.44 8.11 1.04
CA ASP A 147 -2.71 8.36 0.38
C ASP A 147 -3.52 9.48 1.07
N ILE A 148 -3.40 9.64 2.40
CA ILE A 148 -4.01 10.78 3.12
C ILE A 148 -3.43 12.12 2.63
N VAL A 149 -2.11 12.18 2.41
CA VAL A 149 -1.46 13.39 1.87
C VAL A 149 -1.92 13.65 0.44
N GLN A 150 -2.08 12.60 -0.37
CA GLN A 150 -2.62 12.72 -1.73
C GLN A 150 -4.08 13.20 -1.72
N LEU A 151 -4.91 12.66 -0.82
CA LEU A 151 -6.31 13.06 -0.63
C LEU A 151 -6.41 14.55 -0.27
N TYR A 152 -5.57 15.04 0.64
CA TYR A 152 -5.51 16.46 1.00
C TYR A 152 -5.26 17.34 -0.24
N CYS A 153 -4.29 16.96 -1.08
CA CYS A 153 -3.96 17.71 -2.28
C CYS A 153 -5.08 17.66 -3.32
N VAL A 154 -5.72 16.50 -3.51
CA VAL A 154 -6.86 16.34 -4.43
C VAL A 154 -8.03 17.21 -4.01
N ILE A 155 -8.37 17.22 -2.71
CA ILE A 155 -9.46 18.05 -2.17
C ILE A 155 -9.19 19.53 -2.45
N LEU A 156 -7.97 20.02 -2.18
CA LEU A 156 -7.60 21.42 -2.44
C LEU A 156 -7.69 21.77 -3.93
N GLN A 157 -7.23 20.90 -4.83
CA GLN A 157 -7.29 21.14 -6.27
C GLN A 157 -8.72 21.15 -6.80
N GLN A 158 -9.59 20.28 -6.27
CA GLN A 158 -10.98 20.18 -6.71
C GLN A 158 -11.85 21.37 -6.29
N PHE A 159 -11.42 22.15 -5.28
CA PHE A 159 -12.03 23.45 -4.98
C PHE A 159 -11.66 24.53 -6.01
N GLN A 160 -10.62 24.33 -6.82
CA GLN A 160 -10.05 25.35 -7.70
C GLN A 160 -10.32 25.08 -9.19
N ASP A 161 -10.37 23.81 -9.62
CA ASP A 161 -10.66 23.42 -11.01
C ASP A 161 -11.81 22.41 -11.11
N THR A 162 -12.97 22.84 -11.62
CA THR A 162 -14.12 21.99 -11.97
C THR A 162 -13.88 21.28 -13.30
N SER A 163 -12.86 20.40 -13.37
CA SER A 163 -12.69 19.48 -14.50
C SER A 163 -13.02 18.06 -14.04
N ASP A 164 -14.26 17.64 -14.33
CA ASP A 164 -14.86 16.39 -13.86
C ASP A 164 -14.27 15.15 -14.55
N ASN A 165 -13.05 14.75 -14.16
CA ASN A 165 -12.55 13.41 -14.45
C ASN A 165 -13.08 12.40 -13.41
N LEU A 166 -14.38 12.16 -13.48
CA LEU A 166 -15.15 11.32 -12.56
C LEU A 166 -14.55 9.91 -12.38
N VAL A 167 -13.96 9.36 -13.46
CA VAL A 167 -13.26 8.07 -13.46
C VAL A 167 -12.00 8.10 -12.60
N ALA A 168 -11.16 9.13 -12.74
CA ALA A 168 -9.92 9.24 -11.98
C ALA A 168 -10.19 9.43 -10.48
N ALA A 169 -11.19 10.26 -10.15
CA ALA A 169 -11.66 10.43 -8.77
C ALA A 169 -12.20 9.12 -8.20
N ALA A 170 -13.08 8.42 -8.92
CA ALA A 170 -13.63 7.14 -8.46
C ALA A 170 -12.55 6.09 -8.23
N MET A 171 -11.55 5.99 -9.12
CA MET A 171 -10.42 5.08 -8.97
C MET A 171 -9.57 5.42 -7.73
N PHE A 172 -9.32 6.70 -7.47
CA PHE A 172 -8.58 7.14 -6.29
C PHE A 172 -9.32 6.77 -5.00
N TYR A 173 -10.60 7.13 -4.86
CA TYR A 173 -11.39 6.82 -3.67
C TYR A 173 -11.56 5.31 -3.44
N LEU A 174 -11.79 4.54 -4.51
CA LEU A 174 -11.91 3.08 -4.42
C LEU A 174 -10.60 2.45 -3.94
N THR A 175 -9.46 2.90 -4.48
CA THR A 175 -8.15 2.39 -4.09
C THR A 175 -7.86 2.74 -2.63
N PHE A 176 -8.06 4.00 -2.22
CA PHE A 176 -7.90 4.44 -0.85
C PHE A 176 -8.76 3.65 0.14
N ALA A 177 -10.02 3.38 -0.20
CA ALA A 177 -10.90 2.55 0.63
C ALA A 177 -10.37 1.11 0.79
N LEU A 178 -9.77 0.54 -0.26
CA LEU A 178 -9.13 -0.77 -0.20
C LEU A 178 -7.83 -0.75 0.62
N ASP A 179 -7.04 0.31 0.55
CA ASP A 179 -5.85 0.48 1.41
C ASP A 179 -6.23 0.50 2.90
N LEU A 180 -7.29 1.23 3.25
CA LEU A 180 -7.84 1.25 4.61
C LEU A 180 -8.39 -0.12 5.04
N LEU A 181 -9.07 -0.82 4.14
CA LEU A 181 -9.56 -2.18 4.39
C LEU A 181 -8.40 -3.13 4.68
N GLN A 182 -7.33 -3.07 3.88
CA GLN A 182 -6.13 -3.89 4.06
C GLN A 182 -5.41 -3.58 5.36
N LEU A 183 -5.23 -2.30 5.69
CA LEU A 183 -4.68 -1.89 6.99
C LEU A 183 -5.49 -2.47 8.13
N SER A 184 -6.82 -2.39 8.05
CA SER A 184 -7.72 -2.97 9.04
C SER A 184 -7.54 -4.48 9.16
N LEU A 185 -7.53 -5.20 8.02
CA LEU A 185 -7.34 -6.65 7.98
C LEU A 185 -5.96 -7.08 8.53
N HIS A 186 -4.93 -6.27 8.37
CA HIS A 186 -3.59 -6.56 8.92
C HIS A 186 -3.43 -6.11 10.38
N SER A 187 -4.22 -5.13 10.84
CA SER A 187 -4.28 -4.66 12.23
C SER A 187 -5.02 -5.64 13.15
N PHE A 188 -6.15 -6.17 12.69
CA PHE A 188 -6.91 -7.19 13.41
C PHE A 188 -6.19 -8.52 13.31
N SER A 189 -5.27 -8.78 14.26
CA SER A 189 -4.74 -10.12 14.46
C SER A 189 -5.90 -11.04 14.81
N ASP A 190 -6.12 -12.04 13.97
CA ASP A 190 -6.91 -13.20 14.33
C ASP A 190 -6.40 -13.70 15.68
N LYS A 191 -7.28 -13.75 16.67
CA LYS A 191 -7.01 -14.48 17.89
C LYS A 191 -6.89 -15.93 17.46
N SER A 192 -5.67 -16.40 17.25
CA SER A 192 -5.45 -17.82 17.01
C SER A 192 -5.97 -18.54 18.25
N VAL A 193 -7.13 -19.18 18.13
CA VAL A 193 -7.62 -20.16 19.09
C VAL A 193 -6.69 -21.35 18.97
N THR A 194 -5.49 -21.21 19.53
CA THR A 194 -4.57 -22.32 19.73
C THR A 194 -5.03 -23.02 20.99
N ILE A 195 -5.84 -24.05 20.78
CA ILE A 195 -6.10 -25.10 21.76
C ILE A 195 -4.77 -25.85 21.94
N SER A 196 -3.88 -25.37 22.80
CA SER A 196 -2.88 -26.14 23.58
C SER A 196 -1.86 -25.22 24.26
N GLN A 197 -1.95 -25.19 25.59
CA GLN A 197 -0.86 -25.12 26.58
C GLN A 197 0.44 -24.37 26.20
N ASP A 198 0.40 -23.04 26.23
CA ASP A 198 1.36 -22.18 26.95
C ASP A 198 0.94 -20.72 26.75
N LYS A 199 0.11 -20.22 27.67
CA LYS A 199 -0.47 -18.87 27.58
C LYS A 199 0.48 -17.85 28.20
N THR A 200 1.49 -17.42 27.46
CA THR A 200 2.07 -16.08 27.69
C THR A 200 1.15 -15.05 27.02
N PRO A 201 0.68 -14.02 27.75
CA PRO A 201 -0.26 -13.01 27.25
C PRO A 201 0.25 -12.26 26.01
N GLU A 202 1.57 -12.22 25.83
CA GLU A 202 2.26 -11.69 24.65
C GLU A 202 1.77 -12.33 23.35
N ASN A 203 1.69 -13.66 23.29
CA ASN A 203 1.44 -14.42 22.05
C ASN A 203 -0.06 -14.44 21.66
N SER A 204 -0.96 -13.97 22.53
CA SER A 204 -2.41 -13.91 22.30
C SER A 204 -2.92 -12.50 21.97
N SER A 205 -2.05 -11.50 21.97
CA SER A 205 -2.42 -10.10 21.78
C SER A 205 -2.52 -9.72 20.30
N SER A 206 -3.37 -8.74 19.95
CA SER A 206 -3.36 -8.16 18.61
C SER A 206 -2.07 -7.38 18.38
N LEU A 207 -1.55 -7.31 17.14
CA LEU A 207 -0.33 -6.57 16.81
C LEU A 207 -0.25 -5.15 17.42
N PRO A 208 -1.30 -4.31 17.36
CA PRO A 208 -1.27 -3.01 18.02
C PRO A 208 -1.19 -3.11 19.55
N ALA A 209 -1.81 -4.10 20.18
CA ALA A 209 -1.71 -4.35 21.62
C ALA A 209 -0.34 -4.91 22.04
N TRP A 210 0.31 -5.68 21.17
CA TRP A 210 1.70 -6.13 21.34
C TRP A 210 2.66 -4.93 21.29
N LEU A 211 2.55 -4.08 20.26
CA LEU A 211 3.37 -2.88 20.07
C LEU A 211 3.22 -1.84 21.19
N THR A 212 2.01 -1.71 21.76
CA THR A 212 1.72 -0.75 22.85
C THR A 212 1.91 -1.33 24.24
N TYR A 213 2.43 -2.56 24.37
CA TYR A 213 2.52 -3.29 25.64
C TYR A 213 1.19 -3.41 26.40
N CYS A 214 0.03 -3.21 25.74
CA CYS A 214 -1.27 -3.32 26.40
C CYS A 214 -1.56 -4.73 26.96
N TRP A 215 -0.79 -5.73 26.56
CA TRP A 215 -0.85 -7.09 27.09
C TRP A 215 -0.31 -7.22 28.52
N THR A 216 0.44 -6.24 29.05
CA THR A 216 0.95 -6.25 30.43
C THR A 216 -0.05 -5.73 31.45
N ASN A 217 -1.14 -5.08 31.00
CA ASN A 217 -2.13 -4.44 31.86
C ASN A 217 -3.34 -5.36 32.15
N ARG A 218 -3.14 -6.68 32.14
CA ARG A 218 -4.21 -7.69 32.30
C ARG A 218 -3.92 -8.67 33.43
#